data_AF-A0AA90GPF8-F1
#
_entry.id   AF-A0AA90GPF8-F1
#
_cell.length_a   1.000
_cell.length_b   1.000
_cell.length_c   1.000
_cell.angle_alpha   90.00
_cell.angle_beta   90.00
_cell.angle_gamma   90.00
#
_symmetry.space_group_name_H-M   'P 1'
#
loop_
_entity.id
_entity.type
_entity.pdbx_description
1 polymer ?
#
loop_
_entity_poly.entity_id
_entity_poly.type
_entity_poly.pdbx_seq_one_letter_code
_entity_poly.pdbx_strand_id
1 'polypeptide(L)'
;AQRGVRCHYLANIDGSEFHELSANLRAETTLFIVSSKSFNTLETLKNALAARTWYLAQGGSEAELYRHFIAVSSNKAAAVAFGIREENIFPMWDWVGGRYSLWSAIGLPIALAIGTANFKELLSGAYTMDQHFQTAPFDKNMPVLLALLGVWYGNFWDANSHAILPYDHYLRNITKHLQQLDMESNGKSVLQDGTPVKTDTGPVIWGGVGCNGQHAYHQLLHQGTQLIPADFIVPVVSFNPVADHHQWLYANCLSQSQALMLGKTREEAEAELRAKG
;
A
#
# COMPACT_ATOMS: atom_id res chain seq x y z
N ALA A 1 4.93 9.73 15.09
CA ALA A 1 6.20 9.71 14.34
C ALA A 1 7.33 10.15 15.26
N GLN A 2 8.51 9.53 15.15
CA GLN A 2 9.70 10.00 15.85
C GLN A 2 10.10 11.37 15.28
N ARG A 3 10.34 12.35 16.15
CA ARG A 3 10.78 13.68 15.72
C ARG A 3 12.18 13.57 15.10
N GLY A 4 12.36 14.14 13.90
CA GLY A 4 13.67 14.24 13.23
C GLY A 4 13.99 13.12 12.24
N VAL A 5 13.25 12.02 12.21
CA VAL A 5 13.45 10.95 11.21
C VAL A 5 12.60 11.23 9.97
N ARG A 6 13.25 11.50 8.83
CA ARG A 6 12.59 11.60 7.52
C ARG A 6 12.79 10.29 6.77
N CYS A 7 11.69 9.61 6.45
CA CYS A 7 11.74 8.37 5.68
C CYS A 7 11.50 8.67 4.20
N HIS A 8 12.38 8.15 3.34
CA HIS A 8 12.29 8.26 1.90
C HIS A 8 12.33 6.85 1.29
N TYR A 9 11.62 6.63 0.20
CA TYR A 9 11.60 5.36 -0.52
C TYR A 9 12.15 5.59 -1.91
N LEU A 10 13.11 4.76 -2.31
CA LEU A 10 13.75 4.76 -3.62
C LEU A 10 13.54 3.36 -4.20
N ALA A 11 12.74 3.26 -5.26
CA ALA A 11 12.27 1.97 -5.78
C ALA A 11 12.47 1.85 -7.29
N ASN A 12 12.24 2.93 -8.03
CA ASN A 12 12.38 2.96 -9.48
C ASN A 12 13.86 2.97 -9.87
N ILE A 13 14.18 2.35 -11.01
CA ILE A 13 15.52 2.38 -11.61
C ILE A 13 15.78 3.66 -12.41
N ASP A 14 14.73 4.43 -12.72
CA ASP A 14 14.86 5.76 -13.29
C ASP A 14 15.69 6.65 -12.35
N GLY A 15 16.88 7.02 -12.83
CA GLY A 15 17.85 7.81 -12.06
C GLY A 15 17.32 9.18 -11.62
N SER A 16 16.23 9.66 -12.22
CA SER A 16 15.54 10.87 -11.79
C SER A 16 15.05 10.77 -10.34
N GLU A 17 14.55 9.60 -9.91
CA GLU A 17 14.09 9.41 -8.52
C GLU A 17 15.25 9.57 -7.54
N PHE A 18 16.41 8.96 -7.83
CA PHE A 18 17.60 9.10 -7.01
C PHE A 18 18.14 10.54 -7.03
N HIS A 19 18.18 11.19 -8.19
CA HIS A 19 18.64 12.57 -8.34
C HIS A 19 17.83 13.53 -7.45
N GLU A 20 16.50 13.54 -7.60
CA GLU A 20 15.59 14.38 -6.83
C GLU A 20 15.67 14.11 -5.32
N LEU A 21 15.78 12.83 -4.96
CA LEU A 21 15.90 12.45 -3.56
C LEU A 21 17.22 12.95 -2.97
N SER A 22 18.34 12.61 -3.62
CA SER A 22 19.69 12.89 -3.12
C SER A 22 20.00 14.38 -2.99
N ALA A 23 19.37 15.25 -3.79
CA ALA A 23 19.45 16.70 -3.67
C ALA A 23 18.97 17.24 -2.29
N ASN A 24 18.14 16.47 -1.58
CA ASN A 24 17.55 16.85 -0.29
C ASN A 24 18.17 16.11 0.92
N LEU A 25 19.22 15.32 0.67
CA LEU A 25 19.91 14.50 1.66
C LEU A 25 21.26 15.10 2.05
N ARG A 26 21.76 14.67 3.22
CA ARG A 26 23.10 15.00 3.72
C ARG A 26 23.78 13.70 4.12
N ALA A 27 24.97 13.44 3.60
CA ALA A 27 25.66 12.17 3.80
C ALA A 27 25.87 11.86 5.29
N GLU A 28 26.18 12.87 6.10
CA GLU A 28 26.45 12.76 7.54
C GLU A 28 25.23 12.36 8.37
N THR A 29 24.01 12.51 7.83
CA THR A 29 22.75 12.28 8.56
C THR A 29 21.81 11.31 7.85
N THR A 30 22.28 10.60 6.82
CA THR A 30 21.44 9.70 6.02
C THR A 30 21.81 8.25 6.30
N LEU A 31 20.80 7.42 6.55
CA LEU A 31 20.91 5.96 6.65
C LEU A 31 20.20 5.33 5.44
N PHE A 32 20.93 4.54 4.67
CA PHE A 32 20.40 3.73 3.58
C PHE A 32 20.07 2.32 4.06
N ILE A 33 18.85 1.87 3.75
CA ILE A 33 18.36 0.54 4.10
C ILE A 33 18.15 -0.25 2.80
N VAL A 34 19.08 -1.14 2.47
CA VAL A 34 19.02 -1.96 1.25
C VAL A 34 18.11 -3.16 1.49
N SER A 35 16.89 -3.11 0.96
CA SER A 35 15.88 -4.16 1.15
C SER A 35 15.78 -5.04 -0.09
N SER A 36 16.47 -6.19 -0.08
CA SER A 36 16.40 -7.17 -1.17
C SER A 36 16.74 -8.55 -0.66
N LYS A 37 15.81 -9.50 -0.85
CA LYS A 37 15.97 -10.90 -0.44
C LYS A 37 17.23 -11.53 -1.06
N SER A 38 17.36 -11.44 -2.39
CA SER A 38 18.50 -11.99 -3.13
C SER A 38 19.74 -11.09 -3.11
N PHE A 39 19.56 -9.80 -2.78
CA PHE A 39 20.54 -8.73 -2.93
C PHE A 39 20.99 -8.48 -4.39
N ASN A 40 20.32 -9.11 -5.37
CA ASN A 40 20.65 -9.05 -6.79
C ASN A 40 19.49 -8.51 -7.64
N THR A 41 18.39 -8.07 -7.03
CA THR A 41 17.31 -7.36 -7.74
C THR A 41 17.92 -6.16 -8.47
N LEU A 42 17.78 -6.10 -9.79
CA LEU A 42 18.53 -5.18 -10.65
C LEU A 42 18.33 -3.73 -10.21
N GLU A 43 17.08 -3.31 -10.06
CA GLU A 43 16.68 -1.95 -9.69
C GLU A 43 17.24 -1.59 -8.31
N THR A 44 17.02 -2.45 -7.31
CA THR A 44 17.53 -2.22 -5.94
C THR A 44 19.06 -2.17 -5.89
N LEU A 45 19.75 -3.07 -6.61
CA LEU A 45 21.22 -3.11 -6.62
C LEU A 45 21.80 -1.86 -7.31
N LYS A 46 21.21 -1.41 -8.43
CA LYS A 46 21.62 -0.17 -9.10
C LYS A 46 21.45 1.04 -8.20
N ASN A 47 20.32 1.14 -7.52
CA ASN A 47 20.06 2.20 -6.55
C ASN A 47 21.01 2.15 -5.34
N ALA A 48 21.29 0.96 -4.80
CA ALA A 48 22.25 0.80 -3.71
C ALA A 48 23.67 1.23 -4.12
N LEU A 49 24.12 0.83 -5.31
CA LEU A 49 25.42 1.26 -5.85
C LEU A 49 25.46 2.78 -6.08
N ALA A 50 24.40 3.37 -6.64
CA ALA A 50 24.31 4.82 -6.81
C ALA A 50 24.35 5.57 -5.47
N ALA A 51 23.63 5.08 -4.46
CA ALA A 51 23.67 5.62 -3.10
C ALA A 51 25.07 5.54 -2.47
N ARG A 52 25.78 4.42 -2.65
CA ARG A 52 27.16 4.26 -2.19
C ARG A 52 28.09 5.24 -2.88
N THR A 53 28.02 5.35 -4.21
CA THR A 53 28.82 6.31 -4.98
C THR A 53 28.54 7.75 -4.55
N TRP A 54 27.28 8.11 -4.35
CA TRP A 54 26.88 9.43 -3.86
C TRP A 54 27.45 9.71 -2.47
N TYR A 55 27.32 8.77 -1.53
CA TYR A 55 27.85 8.92 -0.17
C TYR A 55 29.36 9.19 -0.16
N LEU A 56 30.13 8.44 -0.96
CA LEU A 56 31.57 8.65 -1.10
C LEU A 56 31.89 10.01 -1.77
N ALA A 57 31.13 10.40 -2.78
CA ALA A 57 31.30 11.68 -3.46
C ALA A 57 30.99 12.89 -2.55
N GLN A 58 30.16 12.72 -1.53
CA GLN A 58 29.85 13.74 -0.52
C GLN A 58 30.89 13.79 0.63
N GLY A 59 32.02 13.08 0.51
CA GLY A 59 33.08 13.07 1.53
C GLY A 59 32.98 11.93 2.55
N GLY A 60 32.03 11.00 2.38
CA GLY A 60 31.98 9.77 3.15
C GLY A 60 33.17 8.85 2.86
N SER A 61 33.54 8.01 3.81
CA SER A 61 34.66 7.06 3.68
C SER A 61 34.19 5.60 3.57
N GLU A 62 34.95 4.77 2.84
CA GLU A 62 34.69 3.32 2.78
C GLU A 62 34.77 2.67 4.18
N ALA A 63 35.68 3.16 5.03
CA ALA A 63 35.84 2.66 6.40
C ALA A 63 34.60 2.90 7.28
N GLU A 64 33.80 3.93 6.98
CA GLU A 64 32.62 4.32 7.75
C GLU A 64 31.30 3.97 7.06
N LEU A 65 31.32 3.32 5.90
CA LEU A 65 30.14 2.94 5.13
C LEU A 65 29.11 2.21 6.00
N TYR A 66 29.57 1.35 6.91
CA TYR A 66 28.73 0.58 7.84
C TYR A 66 27.86 1.45 8.76
N ARG A 67 28.20 2.72 8.99
CA ARG A 67 27.39 3.64 9.80
C ARG A 67 26.17 4.18 9.03
N HIS A 68 26.24 4.13 7.70
CA HIS A 68 25.26 4.74 6.80
C HIS A 68 24.54 3.71 5.92
N PHE A 69 24.93 2.44 5.97
CA PHE A 69 24.30 1.36 5.19
C PHE A 69 23.98 0.15 6.07
N ILE A 70 22.72 -0.27 6.01
CA ILE A 70 22.22 -1.52 6.58
C ILE A 70 21.46 -2.31 5.51
N ALA A 71 21.27 -3.61 5.71
CA ALA A 71 20.54 -4.46 4.78
C ALA A 71 19.41 -5.23 5.45
N VAL A 72 18.33 -5.46 4.71
CA VAL A 72 17.33 -6.48 5.00
C VAL A 72 17.42 -7.52 3.89
N SER A 73 18.01 -8.68 4.17
CA SER A 73 18.34 -9.68 3.15
C SER A 73 18.51 -11.08 3.72
N SER A 74 18.28 -12.10 2.88
CA SER A 74 18.70 -13.48 3.16
C SER A 74 20.10 -13.79 2.59
N ASN A 75 20.64 -12.94 1.71
CA ASN A 75 21.96 -13.10 1.10
C ASN A 75 23.03 -12.27 1.83
N LYS A 76 23.46 -12.76 3.00
CA LYS A 76 24.48 -12.08 3.82
C LYS A 76 25.79 -11.87 3.07
N ALA A 77 26.24 -12.85 2.29
CA ALA A 77 27.53 -12.78 1.59
C ALA A 77 27.57 -11.60 0.61
N ALA A 78 26.49 -11.38 -0.16
CA ALA A 78 26.41 -10.25 -1.10
C ALA A 78 26.37 -8.89 -0.37
N ALA A 79 25.63 -8.79 0.73
CA ALA A 79 25.58 -7.56 1.53
C ALA A 79 26.94 -7.23 2.18
N VAL A 80 27.66 -8.24 2.68
CA VAL A 80 29.03 -8.06 3.19
C VAL A 80 29.99 -7.65 2.08
N ALA A 81 29.90 -8.27 0.90
CA ALA A 81 30.70 -7.90 -0.27
C ALA A 81 30.42 -6.46 -0.75
N PHE A 82 29.22 -5.94 -0.53
CA PHE A 82 28.87 -4.54 -0.77
C PHE A 82 29.54 -3.57 0.23
N GLY A 83 29.91 -4.06 1.42
CA GLY A 83 30.54 -3.28 2.49
C GLY A 83 29.65 -3.05 3.71
N ILE A 84 28.50 -3.75 3.81
CA ILE A 84 27.64 -3.71 5.01
C ILE A 84 28.19 -4.70 6.03
N ARG A 85 28.35 -4.25 7.28
CA ARG A 85 28.80 -5.13 8.38
C ARG A 85 27.76 -6.20 8.68
N GLU A 86 28.21 -7.39 9.07
CA GLU A 86 27.31 -8.52 9.30
C GLU A 86 26.29 -8.22 10.42
N GLU A 87 26.68 -7.51 11.47
CA GLU A 87 25.76 -7.08 12.54
C GLU A 87 24.66 -6.10 12.09
N ASN A 88 24.83 -5.49 10.91
CA ASN A 88 23.91 -4.53 10.29
C ASN A 88 23.01 -5.19 9.23
N ILE A 89 22.99 -6.52 9.16
CA ILE A 89 22.15 -7.29 8.24
C ILE A 89 21.00 -7.92 9.01
N PHE A 90 19.79 -7.45 8.74
CA PHE A 90 18.56 -8.01 9.29
C PHE A 90 18.08 -9.17 8.40
N PRO A 91 17.80 -10.35 8.99
CA PRO A 91 17.46 -11.53 8.22
C PRO A 91 16.05 -11.45 7.60
N MET A 92 15.89 -12.13 6.48
CA MET A 92 14.60 -12.40 5.85
C MET A 92 14.45 -13.91 5.64
N TRP A 93 13.26 -14.46 5.87
CA TRP A 93 12.98 -15.89 5.73
C TRP A 93 12.20 -16.21 4.45
N ASP A 94 12.33 -17.43 3.95
CA ASP A 94 11.76 -17.83 2.66
C ASP A 94 10.24 -17.85 2.60
N TRP A 95 9.60 -18.15 3.73
CA TRP A 95 8.15 -18.17 3.87
C TRP A 95 7.53 -16.77 3.95
N VAL A 96 8.35 -15.70 4.06
CA VAL A 96 7.87 -14.31 4.00
C VAL A 96 7.80 -13.89 2.53
N GLY A 97 6.61 -13.98 1.94
CA GLY A 97 6.35 -13.46 0.59
C GLY A 97 6.52 -11.93 0.53
N GLY A 98 7.07 -11.41 -0.58
CA GLY A 98 7.40 -9.98 -0.71
C GLY A 98 6.23 -9.04 -0.41
N ARG A 99 5.08 -9.26 -1.04
CA ARG A 99 3.85 -8.47 -0.82
C ARG A 99 3.21 -8.64 0.58
N TYR A 100 3.67 -9.61 1.37
CA TYR A 100 3.25 -9.83 2.76
C TYR A 100 4.38 -9.48 3.76
N SER A 101 5.44 -8.82 3.32
CA SER A 101 6.68 -8.74 4.11
C SER A 101 6.77 -7.56 5.08
N LEU A 102 5.85 -6.59 5.03
CA LEU A 102 5.93 -5.36 5.84
C LEU A 102 5.96 -5.65 7.36
N TRP A 103 5.41 -6.78 7.79
CA TRP A 103 5.38 -7.25 9.18
C TRP A 103 6.74 -7.80 9.68
N SER A 104 7.69 -7.99 8.77
CA SER A 104 9.03 -8.54 9.03
C SER A 104 10.09 -7.44 9.19
N ALA A 105 11.37 -7.79 9.09
CA ALA A 105 12.47 -6.84 9.03
C ALA A 105 12.35 -5.84 7.85
N ILE A 106 11.58 -6.15 6.80
CA ILE A 106 11.27 -5.19 5.72
C ILE A 106 10.52 -3.96 6.27
N GLY A 107 9.77 -4.11 7.36
CA GLY A 107 9.11 -3.02 8.07
C GLY A 107 10.05 -2.14 8.92
N LEU A 108 11.36 -2.39 8.94
CA LEU A 108 12.32 -1.61 9.72
C LEU A 108 12.25 -0.09 9.49
N PRO A 109 12.12 0.43 8.25
CA PRO A 109 11.93 1.87 8.03
C PRO A 109 10.70 2.42 8.73
N ILE A 110 9.61 1.63 8.82
CA ILE A 110 8.38 2.00 9.53
C ILE A 110 8.69 2.07 11.03
N ALA A 111 9.32 1.04 11.60
CA ALA A 111 9.69 1.01 13.01
C ALA A 111 10.60 2.19 13.41
N LEU A 112 11.52 2.62 12.54
CA LEU A 112 12.34 3.80 12.75
C LEU A 112 11.50 5.10 12.68
N ALA A 113 10.59 5.20 11.71
CA ALA A 113 9.79 6.41 11.50
C ALA A 113 8.70 6.64 12.57
N ILE A 114 8.04 5.58 13.05
CA ILE A 114 6.97 5.69 14.05
C ILE A 114 7.39 5.26 15.45
N GLY A 115 8.58 4.67 15.59
CA GLY A 115 9.08 4.12 16.85
C GLY A 115 8.61 2.68 17.08
N THR A 116 9.46 1.87 17.70
CA THR A 116 9.20 0.44 17.92
C THR A 116 7.92 0.14 18.70
N ALA A 117 7.54 1.01 19.65
CA ALA A 117 6.27 0.86 20.38
C ALA A 117 5.07 0.90 19.44
N ASN A 118 4.97 1.92 18.58
CA ASN A 118 3.89 2.03 17.61
C ASN A 118 3.95 0.93 16.53
N PHE A 119 5.15 0.48 16.16
CA PHE A 119 5.28 -0.68 15.26
C PHE A 119 4.76 -1.96 15.91
N LYS A 120 4.99 -2.17 17.21
CA LYS A 120 4.40 -3.30 17.95
C LYS A 120 2.87 -3.21 18.01
N GLU A 121 2.30 -2.01 18.17
CA GLU A 121 0.84 -1.82 18.08
C GLU A 121 0.30 -2.18 16.68
N LEU A 122 1.02 -1.80 15.62
CA LEU A 122 0.68 -2.22 14.25
C LEU A 122 0.70 -3.75 14.10
N LEU A 123 1.72 -4.44 14.61
CA LEU A 123 1.81 -5.90 14.62
C LEU A 123 0.67 -6.53 15.44
N SER A 124 0.33 -5.94 16.60
CA SER A 124 -0.73 -6.43 17.48
C SER A 124 -2.11 -6.31 16.83
N GLY A 125 -2.36 -5.21 16.12
CA GLY A 125 -3.59 -5.04 15.33
C GLY A 125 -3.72 -6.09 14.23
N ALA A 126 -2.65 -6.36 13.49
CA ALA A 126 -2.63 -7.43 12.48
C ALA A 126 -2.87 -8.81 13.10
N TYR A 127 -2.18 -9.13 14.20
CA TYR A 127 -2.38 -10.39 14.92
C TYR A 127 -3.82 -10.55 15.42
N THR A 128 -4.46 -9.47 15.88
CA THR A 128 -5.87 -9.50 16.29
C THR A 128 -6.79 -9.86 15.10
N MET A 129 -6.53 -9.30 13.91
CA MET A 129 -7.26 -9.66 12.70
C MET A 129 -6.96 -11.10 12.24
N ASP A 130 -5.73 -11.58 12.40
CA ASP A 130 -5.38 -12.98 12.13
C ASP A 130 -6.17 -13.92 13.04
N GLN A 131 -6.27 -13.61 14.33
CA GLN A 131 -7.07 -14.41 15.28
C GLN A 131 -8.55 -14.39 14.92
N HIS A 132 -9.10 -13.23 14.53
CA HIS A 132 -10.47 -13.13 14.04
C HIS A 132 -10.68 -14.00 12.79
N PHE A 133 -9.79 -13.89 11.81
CA PHE A 133 -9.85 -14.67 10.57
C PHE A 133 -9.79 -16.18 10.84
N GLN A 134 -8.96 -16.63 11.78
CA GLN A 134 -8.78 -18.05 12.09
C GLN A 134 -9.94 -18.65 12.88
N THR A 135 -10.61 -17.86 13.73
CA THR A 135 -11.51 -18.40 14.77
C THR A 135 -12.98 -18.01 14.61
N ALA A 136 -13.30 -16.91 13.92
CA ALA A 136 -14.68 -16.47 13.74
C ALA A 136 -15.44 -17.40 12.77
N PRO A 137 -16.70 -17.77 13.09
CA PRO A 137 -17.60 -18.44 12.14
C PRO A 137 -17.70 -17.66 10.81
N PHE A 138 -17.79 -18.36 9.68
CA PHE A 138 -17.71 -17.72 8.35
C PHE A 138 -18.74 -16.61 8.11
N ASP A 139 -19.95 -16.73 8.66
CA ASP A 139 -21.02 -15.71 8.58
C ASP A 139 -20.74 -14.44 9.41
N LYS A 140 -19.70 -14.47 10.25
CA LYS A 140 -19.23 -13.33 11.07
C LYS A 140 -17.76 -12.98 10.80
N ASN A 141 -17.13 -13.64 9.83
CA ASN A 141 -15.72 -13.51 9.53
C ASN A 141 -15.52 -12.49 8.41
N MET A 142 -15.06 -11.29 8.78
CA MET A 142 -14.99 -10.14 7.88
C MET A 142 -14.12 -10.40 6.64
N PRO A 143 -12.89 -10.92 6.75
CA PRO A 143 -12.12 -11.31 5.56
C PRO A 143 -12.81 -12.34 4.66
N VAL A 144 -13.48 -13.34 5.24
CA VAL A 144 -14.22 -14.36 4.45
C VAL A 144 -15.40 -13.72 3.72
N LEU A 145 -16.20 -12.89 4.40
CA LEU A 145 -17.33 -12.21 3.80
C LEU A 145 -16.90 -11.30 2.64
N LEU A 146 -15.83 -10.52 2.83
CA LEU A 146 -15.28 -9.65 1.77
C LEU A 146 -14.74 -10.47 0.59
N ALA A 147 -14.05 -11.59 0.85
CA ALA A 147 -13.57 -12.48 -0.22
C ALA A 147 -14.74 -13.11 -1.01
N LEU A 148 -15.80 -13.54 -0.31
CA LEU A 148 -17.00 -14.09 -0.96
C LEU A 148 -17.76 -13.05 -1.77
N LEU A 149 -17.80 -11.79 -1.33
CA LEU A 149 -18.34 -10.69 -2.14
C LEU A 149 -17.50 -10.46 -3.40
N GLY A 150 -16.17 -10.53 -3.29
CA GLY A 150 -15.28 -10.46 -4.46
C GLY A 150 -15.57 -11.55 -5.49
N VAL A 151 -15.71 -12.81 -5.05
CA VAL A 151 -16.11 -13.94 -5.92
C VAL A 151 -17.51 -13.73 -6.48
N TRP A 152 -18.46 -13.26 -5.67
CA TRP A 152 -19.83 -13.00 -6.09
C TRP A 152 -19.88 -11.98 -7.23
N TYR A 153 -19.28 -10.81 -7.05
CA TYR A 153 -19.31 -9.77 -8.06
C TYR A 153 -18.45 -10.12 -9.28
N GLY A 154 -17.27 -10.70 -9.09
CA GLY A 154 -16.40 -11.10 -10.19
C GLY A 154 -17.02 -12.20 -11.05
N ASN A 155 -17.41 -13.33 -10.44
CA ASN A 155 -17.79 -14.53 -11.20
C ASN A 155 -19.28 -14.62 -11.54
N PHE A 156 -20.16 -13.84 -10.90
CA PHE A 156 -21.61 -13.87 -11.18
C PHE A 156 -22.16 -12.56 -11.75
N TRP A 157 -21.46 -11.43 -11.56
CA TRP A 157 -21.87 -10.13 -12.08
C TRP A 157 -20.90 -9.53 -13.12
N ASP A 158 -19.85 -10.28 -13.50
CA ASP A 158 -18.84 -9.85 -14.48
C ASP A 158 -18.12 -8.54 -14.08
N ALA A 159 -18.05 -8.27 -12.77
CA ALA A 159 -17.39 -7.09 -12.23
C ALA A 159 -15.90 -7.35 -12.02
N ASN A 160 -15.12 -7.22 -13.10
CA ASN A 160 -13.69 -7.52 -13.13
C ASN A 160 -12.79 -6.38 -12.57
N SER A 161 -13.38 -5.39 -11.90
CA SER A 161 -12.69 -4.21 -11.37
C SER A 161 -13.21 -3.85 -9.99
N HIS A 162 -12.32 -3.45 -9.08
CA HIS A 162 -12.65 -3.10 -7.70
C HIS A 162 -11.97 -1.80 -7.30
N ALA A 163 -12.77 -0.82 -6.85
CA ALA A 163 -12.28 0.48 -6.43
C ALA A 163 -12.04 0.53 -4.91
N ILE A 164 -10.86 0.95 -4.48
CA ILE A 164 -10.54 1.22 -3.06
C ILE A 164 -10.46 2.74 -2.86
N LEU A 165 -11.40 3.27 -2.08
CA LEU A 165 -11.65 4.70 -1.94
C LEU A 165 -11.45 5.16 -0.48
N PRO A 166 -10.19 5.34 -0.04
CA PRO A 166 -9.91 5.86 1.29
C PRO A 166 -10.19 7.37 1.37
N TYR A 167 -11.07 7.79 2.27
CA TYR A 167 -11.32 9.17 2.66
C TYR A 167 -10.38 9.58 3.79
N ASP A 168 -9.08 9.44 3.52
CA ASP A 168 -8.00 9.88 4.41
C ASP A 168 -6.72 10.12 3.59
N HIS A 169 -6.07 11.26 3.81
CA HIS A 169 -4.87 11.65 3.05
C HIS A 169 -3.66 10.75 3.35
N TYR A 170 -3.52 10.26 4.58
CA TYR A 170 -2.40 9.39 4.96
C TYR A 170 -2.54 7.98 4.39
N LEU A 171 -3.77 7.55 4.08
CA LEU A 171 -4.04 6.30 3.37
C LEU A 171 -3.85 6.37 1.85
N ARG A 172 -3.36 7.47 1.27
CA ARG A 172 -3.22 7.63 -0.20
C ARG A 172 -2.40 6.57 -0.94
N ASN A 173 -1.55 5.84 -0.25
CA ASN A 173 -0.76 4.75 -0.83
C ASN A 173 -1.33 3.35 -0.52
N ILE A 174 -2.42 3.23 0.23
CA ILE A 174 -3.00 1.93 0.58
C ILE A 174 -3.44 1.17 -0.68
N THR A 175 -4.06 1.87 -1.64
CA THR A 175 -4.48 1.28 -2.92
C THR A 175 -3.29 0.75 -3.70
N LYS A 176 -2.16 1.47 -3.74
CA LYS A 176 -0.93 1.02 -4.40
C LYS A 176 -0.36 -0.25 -3.75
N HIS A 177 -0.44 -0.36 -2.43
CA HIS A 177 -0.05 -1.57 -1.72
C HIS A 177 -1.00 -2.74 -2.03
N LEU A 178 -2.32 -2.50 -2.01
CA LEU A 178 -3.34 -3.50 -2.30
C LEU A 178 -3.29 -4.01 -3.75
N GLN A 179 -2.90 -3.17 -4.70
CA GLN A 179 -2.66 -3.60 -6.09
C GLN A 179 -1.65 -4.75 -6.15
N GLN A 180 -0.50 -4.59 -5.50
CA GLN A 180 0.47 -5.68 -5.45
C GLN A 180 -0.06 -6.85 -4.62
N LEU A 181 -0.65 -6.58 -3.46
CA LEU A 181 -1.14 -7.61 -2.55
C LEU A 181 -2.16 -8.54 -3.21
N ASP A 182 -3.13 -8.00 -3.92
CA ASP A 182 -4.21 -8.77 -4.53
C ASP A 182 -3.84 -9.25 -5.94
N MET A 183 -3.48 -8.34 -6.84
CA MET A 183 -3.31 -8.66 -8.27
C MET A 183 -2.14 -9.62 -8.50
N GLU A 184 -1.03 -9.47 -7.76
CA GLU A 184 0.11 -10.40 -7.85
C GLU A 184 -0.19 -11.76 -7.18
N SER A 185 -1.09 -11.78 -6.19
CA SER A 185 -1.53 -13.02 -5.53
C SER A 185 -2.50 -13.82 -6.38
N ASN A 186 -3.51 -13.14 -6.92
CA ASN A 186 -4.73 -13.75 -7.44
C ASN A 186 -4.87 -13.62 -8.96
N GLY A 187 -4.09 -12.76 -9.63
CA GLY A 187 -4.03 -12.67 -11.09
C GLY A 187 -3.33 -13.87 -11.72
N LYS A 188 -4.01 -15.02 -11.74
CA LYS A 188 -3.46 -16.33 -12.13
C LYS A 188 -4.34 -17.01 -13.18
N SER A 189 -3.75 -17.93 -13.93
CA SER A 189 -4.41 -18.68 -15.00
C SER A 189 -4.37 -20.21 -14.80
N VAL A 190 -3.75 -20.68 -13.71
CA VAL A 190 -3.50 -22.11 -13.45
C VAL A 190 -3.86 -22.43 -12.00
N LEU A 191 -4.55 -23.55 -11.79
CA LEU A 191 -4.93 -24.08 -10.48
C LEU A 191 -3.75 -24.79 -9.79
N GLN A 192 -3.93 -25.15 -8.52
CA GLN A 192 -2.88 -25.82 -7.73
C GLN A 192 -2.49 -27.20 -8.29
N ASP A 193 -3.39 -27.86 -9.02
CA ASP A 193 -3.14 -29.15 -9.68
C ASP A 193 -2.47 -29.02 -11.06
N GLY A 194 -2.16 -27.79 -11.49
CA GLY A 194 -1.54 -27.50 -12.78
C GLY A 194 -2.51 -27.38 -13.96
N THR A 195 -3.82 -27.56 -13.74
CA THR A 195 -4.81 -27.40 -14.80
C THR A 195 -5.18 -25.92 -15.05
N PRO A 196 -5.57 -25.53 -16.28
CA PRO A 196 -6.01 -24.16 -16.55
C PRO A 196 -7.29 -23.78 -15.80
N VAL A 197 -7.36 -22.54 -15.30
CA VAL A 197 -8.58 -21.98 -14.70
C VAL A 197 -9.66 -21.76 -15.76
N LYS A 198 -10.94 -21.93 -15.40
CA LYS A 198 -12.10 -21.79 -16.29
C LYS A 198 -13.02 -20.61 -15.94
N THR A 199 -12.63 -19.83 -14.93
CA THR A 199 -13.37 -18.70 -14.38
C THR A 199 -12.42 -17.53 -14.22
N ASP A 200 -12.97 -16.32 -14.06
CA ASP A 200 -12.18 -15.15 -13.73
C ASP A 200 -11.52 -15.30 -12.35
N THR A 201 -10.33 -14.71 -12.20
CA THR A 201 -9.52 -14.75 -10.98
C THR A 201 -9.44 -13.36 -10.33
N GLY A 202 -8.25 -12.89 -9.92
CA GLY A 202 -8.10 -11.61 -9.24
C GLY A 202 -8.60 -10.41 -10.08
N PRO A 203 -9.37 -9.46 -9.49
CA PRO A 203 -9.86 -8.30 -10.20
C PRO A 203 -8.77 -7.24 -10.41
N VAL A 204 -9.04 -6.25 -11.26
CA VAL A 204 -8.21 -5.04 -11.35
C VAL A 204 -8.49 -4.14 -10.15
N ILE A 205 -7.52 -4.02 -9.24
CA ILE A 205 -7.57 -3.09 -8.10
C ILE A 205 -7.12 -1.70 -8.52
N TRP A 206 -7.92 -0.69 -8.21
CA TRP A 206 -7.57 0.71 -8.45
C TRP A 206 -8.29 1.64 -7.47
N GLY A 207 -8.05 2.94 -7.58
CA GLY A 207 -8.69 3.95 -6.75
C GLY A 207 -7.72 5.05 -6.32
N GLY A 208 -8.17 5.84 -5.36
CA GLY A 208 -7.45 7.01 -4.87
C GLY A 208 -8.20 7.67 -3.73
N VAL A 209 -7.59 8.69 -3.13
CA VAL A 209 -8.19 9.32 -1.95
C VAL A 209 -9.45 10.10 -2.27
N GLY A 210 -10.45 9.98 -1.41
CA GLY A 210 -11.55 10.94 -1.34
C GLY A 210 -11.08 12.29 -0.78
N CYS A 211 -11.58 13.44 -1.23
CA CYS A 211 -12.58 13.61 -2.30
C CYS A 211 -11.96 13.69 -3.71
N ASN A 212 -10.62 13.59 -3.86
CA ASN A 212 -9.97 13.76 -5.17
C ASN A 212 -10.51 12.79 -6.24
N GLY A 213 -10.73 11.52 -5.87
CA GLY A 213 -11.34 10.53 -6.74
C GLY A 213 -12.75 10.91 -7.23
N GLN A 214 -13.53 11.60 -6.39
CA GLN A 214 -14.87 12.08 -6.72
C GLN A 214 -14.88 12.99 -7.95
N HIS A 215 -13.86 13.82 -8.06
CA HIS A 215 -13.73 14.79 -9.15
C HIS A 215 -12.90 14.26 -10.34
N ALA A 216 -12.55 12.97 -10.34
CA ALA A 216 -11.76 12.35 -11.40
C ALA A 216 -12.54 11.28 -12.16
N TYR A 217 -13.07 10.28 -11.45
CA TYR A 217 -13.60 9.06 -12.09
C TYR A 217 -14.94 8.58 -11.52
N HIS A 218 -15.51 9.25 -10.51
CA HIS A 218 -16.83 8.86 -9.98
C HIS A 218 -17.96 8.99 -11.00
N GLN A 219 -17.80 9.82 -12.05
CA GLN A 219 -18.71 9.83 -13.20
C GLN A 219 -18.89 8.42 -13.80
N LEU A 220 -17.80 7.67 -13.94
CA LEU A 220 -17.84 6.29 -14.44
C LEU A 220 -18.49 5.36 -13.41
N LEU A 221 -18.21 5.53 -12.12
CA LEU A 221 -18.82 4.72 -11.06
C LEU A 221 -20.35 4.89 -10.99
N HIS A 222 -20.86 6.11 -11.22
CA HIS A 222 -22.29 6.41 -11.11
C HIS A 222 -23.08 6.16 -12.41
N GLN A 223 -22.50 6.45 -13.56
CA GLN A 223 -23.24 6.48 -14.84
C GLN A 223 -22.52 5.74 -15.98
N GLY A 224 -21.40 5.07 -15.68
CA GLY A 224 -20.75 4.17 -16.62
C GLY A 224 -21.56 2.90 -16.86
N THR A 225 -21.13 2.11 -17.83
CA THR A 225 -21.77 0.83 -18.18
C THR A 225 -21.13 -0.36 -17.47
N GLN A 226 -20.02 -0.16 -16.75
CA GLN A 226 -19.32 -1.20 -16.01
C GLN A 226 -19.76 -1.18 -14.55
N LEU A 227 -20.08 -2.36 -14.00
CA LEU A 227 -20.29 -2.51 -12.57
C LEU A 227 -18.93 -2.58 -11.87
N ILE A 228 -18.69 -1.64 -10.95
CA ILE A 228 -17.44 -1.57 -10.18
C ILE A 228 -17.78 -1.51 -8.68
N PRO A 229 -17.64 -2.64 -7.95
CA PRO A 229 -17.66 -2.65 -6.50
C PRO A 229 -16.64 -1.67 -5.93
N ALA A 230 -17.01 -0.99 -4.84
CA ALA A 230 -16.20 0.06 -4.25
C ALA A 230 -16.18 -0.03 -2.72
N ASP A 231 -14.97 -0.08 -2.15
CA ASP A 231 -14.76 -0.04 -0.71
C ASP A 231 -14.45 1.39 -0.26
N PHE A 232 -15.38 1.96 0.50
CA PHE A 232 -15.25 3.27 1.13
C PHE A 232 -14.65 3.11 2.54
N ILE A 233 -13.52 3.75 2.80
CA ILE A 233 -12.80 3.66 4.08
C ILE A 233 -12.63 5.06 4.66
N VAL A 234 -13.17 5.35 5.85
CA VAL A 234 -13.02 6.65 6.50
C VAL A 234 -12.80 6.48 8.01
N PRO A 235 -11.80 7.15 8.61
CA PRO A 235 -11.65 7.17 10.05
C PRO A 235 -12.74 8.05 10.69
N VAL A 236 -13.30 7.61 11.81
CA VAL A 236 -14.30 8.38 12.56
C VAL A 236 -13.70 9.68 13.09
N VAL A 237 -12.43 9.68 13.46
CA VAL A 237 -11.72 10.83 14.06
C VAL A 237 -10.57 11.25 13.16
N SER A 238 -10.41 12.56 12.94
CA SER A 238 -9.29 13.11 12.20
C SER A 238 -8.01 13.10 13.02
N PHE A 239 -6.89 12.76 12.39
CA PHE A 239 -5.57 12.95 12.97
C PHE A 239 -5.14 14.43 13.03
N ASN A 240 -5.61 15.25 12.07
CA ASN A 240 -5.28 16.68 11.97
C ASN A 240 -6.58 17.50 11.95
N PRO A 241 -7.21 17.79 13.10
CA PRO A 241 -8.43 18.57 13.13
C PRO A 241 -8.19 20.00 12.63
N VAL A 242 -8.88 20.37 11.54
CA VAL A 242 -8.87 21.71 10.95
C VAL A 242 -10.33 22.12 10.71
N ALA A 243 -10.82 23.09 11.50
CA ALA A 243 -12.20 23.57 11.44
C ALA A 243 -13.23 22.42 11.29
N ASP A 244 -14.08 22.47 10.27
CA ASP A 244 -15.10 21.48 9.94
C ASP A 244 -14.68 20.52 8.80
N HIS A 245 -13.41 20.52 8.39
CA HIS A 245 -12.94 19.77 7.22
C HIS A 245 -13.25 18.26 7.31
N HIS A 246 -13.06 17.66 8.49
CA HIS A 246 -13.34 16.23 8.68
C HIS A 246 -14.83 15.91 8.60
N GLN A 247 -15.70 16.82 9.04
CA GLN A 247 -17.15 16.63 8.94
C GLN A 247 -17.57 16.58 7.47
N TRP A 248 -17.05 17.49 6.64
CA TRP A 248 -17.30 17.47 5.21
C TRP A 248 -16.67 16.26 4.51
N LEU A 249 -15.45 15.86 4.86
CA LEU A 249 -14.80 14.66 4.31
C LEU A 249 -15.63 13.41 4.63
N TYR A 250 -16.08 13.27 5.88
CA TYR A 250 -16.90 12.16 6.33
C TYR A 250 -18.28 12.15 5.66
N ALA A 251 -18.95 13.31 5.58
CA ALA A 251 -20.22 13.46 4.88
C ALA A 251 -20.12 13.08 3.41
N ASN A 252 -19.04 13.46 2.73
CA ASN A 252 -18.75 13.08 1.35
C ASN A 252 -18.52 11.58 1.18
N CYS A 253 -17.84 10.92 2.12
CA CYS A 253 -17.68 9.46 2.10
C CYS A 253 -19.04 8.75 2.13
N LEU A 254 -19.91 9.15 3.06
CA LEU A 254 -21.21 8.53 3.25
C LEU A 254 -22.21 8.88 2.13
N SER A 255 -22.22 10.13 1.67
CA SER A 255 -23.15 10.56 0.62
C SER A 255 -22.83 9.90 -0.73
N GLN A 256 -21.55 9.67 -1.04
CA GLN A 256 -21.16 8.96 -2.26
C GLN A 256 -21.53 7.48 -2.21
N SER A 257 -21.31 6.79 -1.09
CA SER A 257 -21.72 5.38 -0.97
C SER A 257 -23.23 5.23 -1.02
N GLN A 258 -23.98 6.15 -0.38
CA GLN A 258 -25.43 6.21 -0.47
C GLN A 258 -25.92 6.47 -1.90
N ALA A 259 -25.30 7.42 -2.62
CA ALA A 259 -25.67 7.74 -3.99
C ALA A 259 -25.45 6.55 -4.94
N LEU A 260 -24.36 5.79 -4.78
CA LEU A 260 -24.12 4.56 -5.54
C LEU A 260 -25.16 3.47 -5.24
N MET A 261 -25.59 3.38 -3.97
CA MET A 261 -26.56 2.37 -3.54
C MET A 261 -27.99 2.68 -4.00
N LEU A 262 -28.41 3.94 -3.92
CA LEU A 262 -29.80 4.34 -4.15
C LEU A 262 -30.06 4.86 -5.57
N GLY A 263 -29.04 5.45 -6.20
CA GLY A 263 -29.22 6.20 -7.43
C GLY A 263 -30.20 7.37 -7.27
N LYS A 264 -30.76 7.79 -8.39
CA LYS A 264 -31.86 8.75 -8.45
C LYS A 264 -32.73 8.41 -9.64
N THR A 265 -34.03 8.28 -9.40
CA THR A 265 -35.02 7.96 -10.43
C THR A 265 -35.30 9.16 -11.32
N ARG A 266 -35.89 8.90 -12.48
CA ARG A 266 -36.30 9.95 -13.42
C ARG A 266 -37.35 10.86 -12.78
N GLU A 267 -38.32 10.29 -12.07
CA GLU A 267 -39.42 11.00 -11.42
C GLU A 267 -38.90 11.97 -10.36
N GLU A 268 -37.95 11.53 -9.53
CA GLU A 268 -37.28 12.38 -8.55
C GLU A 268 -36.53 13.55 -9.22
N ALA A 269 -35.81 13.27 -10.31
CA ALA A 269 -35.11 14.31 -11.06
C ALA A 269 -36.07 15.32 -11.72
N GLU A 270 -37.16 14.86 -12.33
CA GLU A 270 -38.17 15.73 -12.92
C GLU A 270 -38.89 16.59 -11.86
N ALA A 271 -39.22 16.02 -10.70
CA ALA A 271 -39.85 16.75 -9.61
C ALA A 271 -38.95 17.88 -9.09
N GLU A 272 -37.65 17.62 -8.90
CA GLU A 272 -36.69 18.64 -8.49
C GLU A 272 -36.48 19.74 -9.53
N LEU A 273 -36.44 19.38 -10.82
CA LEU A 273 -36.32 20.37 -11.89
C LEU A 273 -37.55 21.28 -11.91
N ARG A 274 -38.76 20.70 -11.88
CA ARG A 274 -40.02 21.49 -11.82
C ARG A 274 -40.09 22.40 -10.60
N ALA A 275 -39.56 21.97 -9.46
CA ALA A 275 -39.52 22.79 -8.25
C ALA A 275 -38.53 23.98 -8.36
N LYS A 276 -37.50 23.88 -9.21
CA LYS A 276 -36.51 24.94 -9.45
C LYS A 276 -36.93 25.96 -10.51
N GLY A 277 -37.98 25.67 -11.28
CA GLY A 277 -38.49 26.50 -12.39
C GLY A 277 -37.99 26.01 -13.74
#